data_AF-A0A1B0GQJ7-F1
#
_entry.id   AF-A0A1B0GQJ7-F1
#
_cell.length_a   1.000
_cell.length_b   1.000
_cell.length_c   1.000
_cell.angle_alpha   90.00
_cell.angle_beta   90.00
_cell.angle_gamma   90.00
#
_symmetry.space_group_name_H-M   'P 1'
#
loop_
_entity.id
_entity.type
_entity.pdbx_description
1 polymer ?
#
loop_
_entity_poly.entity_id
_entity_poly.type
_entity_poly.pdbx_seq_one_letter_code
_entity_poly.pdbx_strand_id
1 'polypeptide(L)'
;MVACYPGSGSHYVKHVDNPNRDGRCITAIYYLNPNWDVQQSGGLLRIFPEGSEDKVADIPPTFDRILFFWSDRRNPHEVQPSHRTRYAITLWYLDATERELALLRYQKEKDCKKINEANNIVPNA
;
A
#
# COMPACT_ATOMS: atom_id res chain seq x y z
N MET A 1 -6.15 4.33 -7.56
CA MET A 1 -6.51 5.10 -6.37
C MET A 1 -5.96 6.52 -6.51
N VAL A 2 -6.74 7.55 -6.23
CA VAL A 2 -6.25 8.95 -6.14
C VAL A 2 -6.22 9.32 -4.67
N ALA A 3 -5.11 9.89 -4.20
CA ALA A 3 -4.92 10.27 -2.80
C ALA A 3 -4.61 11.77 -2.67
N CYS A 4 -5.18 12.39 -1.64
CA CYS A 4 -4.91 13.75 -1.21
C CYS A 4 -4.53 13.74 0.27
N TYR A 5 -3.31 14.17 0.58
CA TYR A 5 -2.91 14.47 1.95
C TYR A 5 -3.04 15.99 2.12
N PRO A 6 -3.97 16.49 2.95
CA PRO A 6 -4.34 17.91 2.96
C PRO A 6 -3.26 18.83 3.55
N GLY A 7 -2.16 18.30 4.06
CA GLY A 7 -1.16 19.04 4.85
C GLY A 7 -1.35 18.82 6.35
N SER A 8 -0.98 19.81 7.18
CA SER A 8 -1.15 19.80 8.64
C SER A 8 -0.59 18.56 9.36
N GLY A 9 0.51 17.99 8.85
CA GLY A 9 1.13 16.79 9.41
C GLY A 9 0.45 15.47 9.01
N SER A 10 -0.49 15.51 8.06
CA SER A 10 -1.07 14.29 7.49
C SER A 10 0.02 13.41 6.87
N HIS A 11 -0.03 12.12 7.20
CA HIS A 11 1.00 11.14 6.91
C HIS A 11 0.35 9.76 6.71
N TYR A 12 1.15 8.77 6.32
CA TYR A 12 0.73 7.38 6.28
C TYR A 12 1.77 6.52 6.95
N VAL A 13 1.34 5.76 7.95
CA VAL A 13 2.23 4.94 8.78
C VAL A 13 2.94 3.87 7.97
N LYS A 14 4.06 3.38 8.50
CA LYS A 14 4.83 2.30 7.88
C LYS A 14 3.97 1.06 7.66
N HIS A 15 3.96 0.55 6.44
CA HIS A 15 3.16 -0.61 6.04
C HIS A 15 3.81 -1.34 4.87
N VAL A 16 3.22 -2.47 4.49
CA VAL A 16 3.50 -3.21 3.26
C VAL A 16 2.22 -3.20 2.45
N ASP A 17 2.32 -2.94 1.14
CA ASP A 17 1.14 -2.87 0.29
C ASP A 17 0.44 -4.22 0.21
N ASN A 18 1.18 -5.29 -0.11
CA ASN A 18 0.70 -6.66 -0.22
C ASN A 18 1.38 -7.60 0.80
N PRO A 19 0.98 -7.58 2.07
CA PRO A 19 1.60 -8.41 3.11
C PRO A 19 1.17 -9.88 3.06
N ASN A 20 0.03 -10.17 2.42
CA ASN A 20 -0.70 -11.44 2.49
C ASN A 20 -0.97 -12.07 1.12
N ARG A 21 -0.20 -11.66 0.10
CA ARG A 21 -0.23 -12.21 -1.27
C ARG A 21 -1.59 -12.13 -1.96
N ASP A 22 -2.21 -10.96 -1.97
CA ASP A 22 -3.53 -10.72 -2.56
C ASP A 22 -3.55 -10.57 -4.10
N GLY A 23 -2.38 -10.71 -4.73
CA GLY A 23 -2.15 -10.60 -6.16
C GLY A 23 -1.37 -9.35 -6.57
N ARG A 24 -1.30 -8.29 -5.74
CA ARG A 24 -0.58 -7.06 -6.10
C ARG A 24 0.93 -7.28 -6.11
N CYS A 25 1.58 -7.12 -7.26
CA CYS A 25 3.01 -7.38 -7.42
C CYS A 25 3.85 -6.10 -7.59
N ILE A 26 3.34 -5.11 -8.32
CA ILE A 26 4.01 -3.81 -8.54
C ILE A 26 3.09 -2.68 -8.11
N THR A 27 3.60 -1.81 -7.24
CA THR A 27 3.00 -0.52 -6.93
C THR A 27 3.58 0.53 -7.86
N ALA A 28 2.72 1.25 -8.57
CA ALA A 28 3.09 2.37 -9.43
C ALA A 28 2.45 3.65 -8.88
N ILE A 29 3.27 4.66 -8.60
CA ILE A 29 2.83 5.95 -8.06
C ILE A 29 3.20 7.06 -9.04
N TYR A 30 2.25 7.92 -9.38
CA TYR A 30 2.46 9.14 -10.15
C TYR A 30 2.20 10.37 -9.28
N TYR A 31 3.15 11.30 -9.26
CA TYR A 31 3.14 12.48 -8.39
C TYR A 31 2.76 13.76 -9.14
N LEU A 32 1.97 14.61 -8.47
CA LEU A 32 1.27 15.76 -9.07
C LEU A 32 1.63 17.10 -8.40
N ASN A 33 2.81 17.21 -7.78
CA ASN A 33 3.11 18.31 -6.86
C ASN A 33 4.19 19.27 -7.43
N PRO A 34 3.79 20.33 -8.16
CA PRO A 34 4.74 21.27 -8.75
C PRO A 34 5.50 22.05 -7.67
N ASN A 35 6.81 22.24 -7.92
CA ASN A 35 7.71 22.98 -7.05
C ASN A 35 7.65 22.49 -5.59
N TRP A 36 7.71 21.17 -5.39
CA TRP A 36 7.67 20.57 -4.06
C TRP A 36 9.01 20.76 -3.34
N ASP A 37 9.00 21.55 -2.26
CA ASP A 37 10.14 21.70 -1.35
C ASP A 37 9.98 20.77 -0.16
N VAL A 38 10.83 19.74 -0.08
CA VAL A 38 10.80 18.75 1.01
C VAL A 38 11.23 19.33 2.36
N GLN A 39 12.09 20.36 2.38
CA GLN A 39 12.56 20.96 3.63
C GLN A 39 11.45 21.77 4.32
N GLN A 40 10.58 22.41 3.51
CA GLN A 40 9.44 23.18 4.03
C GLN A 40 8.17 22.32 4.18
N SER A 41 7.89 21.46 3.19
CA SER A 41 6.60 20.78 3.08
C SER A 41 6.61 19.34 3.58
N GLY A 42 7.78 18.74 3.83
CA GLY A 42 7.91 17.32 4.19
C GLY A 42 7.35 16.39 3.10
N GLY A 43 6.55 15.39 3.50
CA GLY A 43 5.77 14.53 2.58
C GLY A 43 6.58 13.52 1.77
N LEU A 44 7.79 13.18 2.22
CA LEU A 44 8.63 12.15 1.62
C LEU A 44 7.93 10.79 1.66
N LEU A 45 8.04 10.01 0.60
CA LEU A 45 7.86 8.57 0.68
C LEU A 45 9.20 7.98 1.13
N ARG A 46 9.22 7.31 2.28
CA ARG A 46 10.38 6.58 2.78
C ARG A 46 10.17 5.09 2.61
N ILE A 47 11.06 4.43 1.87
CA ILE A 47 11.06 2.97 1.67
C ILE A 47 12.22 2.37 2.45
N PHE A 48 11.97 1.23 3.09
CA PHE A 48 12.93 0.45 3.87
C PHE A 48 13.17 -0.90 3.20
N PRO A 49 14.06 -1.00 2.19
CA PRO A 49 14.24 -2.24 1.44
C PRO A 49 14.71 -3.41 2.32
N GLU A 50 14.07 -4.56 2.20
CA GLU A 50 14.48 -5.78 2.90
C GLU A 50 15.92 -6.18 2.52
N GLY A 51 16.71 -6.63 3.50
CA GLY A 51 18.12 -6.99 3.29
C GLY A 51 19.08 -5.80 3.18
N SER A 52 18.63 -4.58 3.42
CA SER A 52 19.46 -3.37 3.47
C SER A 52 19.22 -2.57 4.75
N GLU A 53 19.55 -3.17 5.90
CA GLU A 53 19.21 -2.63 7.24
C GLU A 53 19.65 -1.18 7.48
N ASP A 54 20.79 -0.78 6.90
CA ASP A 54 21.34 0.57 7.04
C ASP A 54 20.93 1.55 5.94
N LYS A 55 20.07 1.14 5.00
CA LYS A 55 19.70 1.98 3.85
C LYS A 55 18.19 2.18 3.79
N VAL A 56 17.81 3.44 3.65
CA VAL A 56 16.46 3.85 3.29
C VAL A 56 16.49 4.63 1.98
N ALA A 57 15.42 4.55 1.21
CA ALA A 57 15.21 5.41 0.06
C ALA A 57 14.19 6.49 0.43
N ASP A 58 14.59 7.75 0.38
CA ASP A 58 13.70 8.89 0.53
C ASP A 58 13.36 9.47 -0.85
N ILE A 59 12.08 9.43 -1.21
CA ILE A 59 11.59 9.85 -2.52
C ILE A 59 10.71 11.09 -2.36
N PRO A 60 11.18 12.26 -2.85
CA PRO A 60 10.34 13.44 -3.00
C PRO A 60 9.14 13.19 -3.93
N PRO A 61 7.94 13.67 -3.58
CA PRO A 61 6.74 13.54 -4.42
C PRO A 61 6.72 14.59 -5.54
N THR A 62 7.83 14.71 -6.28
CA THR A 62 8.05 15.69 -7.35
C THR A 62 7.02 15.56 -8.46
N PHE A 63 6.50 16.67 -8.97
CA PHE A 63 5.64 16.70 -10.16
C PHE A 63 6.21 15.88 -11.32
N ASP A 64 5.31 15.18 -12.03
CA ASP A 64 5.60 14.37 -13.23
C ASP A 64 6.58 13.20 -12.99
N ARG A 65 6.81 12.84 -11.72
CA ARG A 65 7.56 11.63 -11.37
C ARG A 65 6.62 10.43 -11.34
N ILE A 66 6.99 9.39 -12.08
CA ILE A 66 6.50 8.02 -11.87
C ILE A 66 7.50 7.21 -11.04
N LEU A 67 7.00 6.41 -10.11
CA LEU A 67 7.77 5.53 -9.25
C LEU A 67 7.19 4.11 -9.32
N PHE A 68 8.07 3.11 -9.36
CA PHE A 68 7.71 1.70 -9.29
C PHE A 68 8.48 1.01 -8.17
N PHE A 69 7.81 0.13 -7.42
CA PHE A 69 8.46 -0.77 -6.47
C PHE A 69 7.61 -2.03 -6.25
N TRP A 70 8.22 -3.10 -5.74
CA TRP A 70 7.52 -4.34 -5.41
C TRP A 70 6.55 -4.11 -4.25
N SER A 71 5.30 -4.53 -4.42
CA SER A 71 4.24 -4.31 -3.42
C SER A 71 4.37 -5.17 -2.16
N ASP A 72 5.15 -6.24 -2.21
CA ASP A 72 5.26 -7.18 -1.09
C ASP A 72 6.26 -6.74 -0.01
N ARG A 73 6.59 -7.66 0.90
CA ARG A 73 7.42 -7.44 2.09
C ARG A 73 8.85 -6.97 1.79
N ARG A 74 9.28 -6.96 0.52
CA ARG A 74 10.56 -6.39 0.11
C ARG A 74 10.63 -4.87 0.30
N ASN A 75 9.49 -4.16 0.29
CA ASN A 75 9.46 -2.69 0.40
C ASN A 75 8.45 -2.16 1.44
N PRO A 76 8.65 -2.41 2.75
CA PRO A 76 7.98 -1.65 3.79
C PRO A 76 8.21 -0.15 3.58
N HIS A 77 7.16 0.65 3.66
CA HIS A 77 7.27 2.08 3.38
C HIS A 77 6.26 2.91 4.15
N GLU A 78 6.57 4.20 4.31
CA GLU A 78 5.74 5.19 5.00
C GLU A 78 5.73 6.49 4.20
N VAL A 79 4.66 7.28 4.37
CA VAL A 79 4.61 8.66 3.89
C VAL A 79 4.84 9.55 5.09
N GLN A 80 5.95 10.28 5.12
CA GLN A 80 6.28 11.21 6.19
C GLN A 80 5.26 12.37 6.27
N PRO A 81 5.14 13.05 7.42
CA PRO A 81 4.25 14.21 7.58
C PRO A 81 4.40 15.24 6.46
N SER A 82 3.26 15.59 5.87
CA SER A 82 3.15 16.64 4.86
C SER A 82 2.53 17.89 5.47
N HIS A 83 3.09 19.06 5.16
CA HIS A 83 2.64 20.37 5.65
C HIS A 83 2.04 21.25 4.54
N ARG A 84 2.00 20.73 3.32
CA ARG A 84 1.31 21.27 2.15
C ARG A 84 0.46 20.17 1.53
N THR A 85 -0.61 20.54 0.82
CA THR A 85 -1.45 19.57 0.10
C THR A 85 -0.62 18.75 -0.89
N ARG A 86 -0.60 17.42 -0.72
CA ARG A 86 0.15 16.45 -1.54
C ARG A 86 -0.82 15.52 -2.26
N TYR A 87 -0.71 15.49 -3.58
CA TYR A 87 -1.47 14.62 -4.47
C TYR A 87 -0.59 13.50 -5.05
N ALA A 88 -1.19 12.32 -5.16
CA ALA A 88 -0.59 11.17 -5.83
C ALA A 88 -1.69 10.28 -6.42
N ILE A 89 -1.35 9.59 -7.52
CA ILE A 89 -2.18 8.54 -8.12
C ILE A 89 -1.42 7.23 -7.97
N THR A 90 -2.05 6.23 -7.37
CA THR A 90 -1.48 4.89 -7.19
C THR A 90 -2.24 3.86 -8.01
N LEU A 91 -1.50 3.01 -8.71
CA LEU A 91 -1.97 1.82 -9.39
C LEU A 91 -1.23 0.60 -8.81
N TRP A 92 -1.89 -0.55 -8.81
CA TRP A 92 -1.24 -1.82 -8.50
C TRP A 92 -1.42 -2.78 -9.67
N TYR A 93 -0.31 -3.27 -10.22
CA TYR A 93 -0.35 -4.35 -11.18
C TYR A 93 -0.49 -5.68 -10.43
N LEU A 94 -1.21 -6.61 -11.06
CA LEU A 94 -1.49 -7.91 -10.47
C LEU A 94 -0.66 -8.99 -11.16
N ASP A 95 -0.07 -9.88 -10.36
CA ASP A 95 0.40 -11.17 -10.85
C ASP A 95 -0.81 -12.11 -11.04
N ALA A 96 -0.93 -12.71 -12.23
CA ALA A 96 -2.09 -13.51 -12.60
C ALA A 96 -2.26 -14.74 -11.68
N THR A 97 -1.16 -15.46 -11.45
CA THR A 97 -1.16 -16.70 -10.65
C THR A 97 -1.45 -16.41 -9.19
N GLU A 98 -0.77 -15.43 -8.58
CA GLU A 98 -0.99 -15.05 -7.19
C GLU A 98 -2.43 -14.55 -6.99
N ARG A 99 -2.95 -13.78 -7.94
CA ARG A 99 -4.32 -13.28 -7.87
C ARG A 99 -5.35 -14.40 -7.93
N GLU A 100 -5.19 -15.36 -8.83
CA GLU A 100 -6.08 -16.53 -8.91
C GLU A 100 -6.07 -17.32 -7.58
N LEU A 101 -4.88 -17.60 -7.05
CA LEU A 101 -4.73 -18.28 -5.77
C LEU A 101 -5.35 -17.48 -4.61
N ALA A 102 -5.24 -16.14 -4.63
CA ALA A 102 -5.86 -15.28 -3.62
C ALA A 102 -7.39 -15.40 -3.67
N LEU A 103 -8.00 -15.36 -4.86
CA LEU A 103 -9.45 -15.51 -5.03
C LEU A 103 -9.94 -16.87 -4.52
N LEU A 104 -9.21 -17.96 -4.81
CA LEU A 104 -9.54 -19.30 -4.29
C LEU A 104 -9.49 -19.36 -2.76
N ARG A 105 -8.48 -18.74 -2.14
CA ARG A 105 -8.39 -18.64 -0.66
C ARG A 105 -9.58 -17.89 -0.07
N TYR A 106 -9.92 -16.72 -0.63
CA TYR A 106 -11.06 -15.92 -0.17
C TYR A 106 -12.39 -16.67 -0.29
N GLN A 107 -12.61 -17.39 -1.40
CA GLN A 107 -13.81 -18.19 -1.59
C GLN A 107 -13.90 -19.31 -0.54
N LYS A 108 -12.81 -20.04 -0.31
CA LYS A 108 -12.74 -21.09 0.71
C LYS A 108 -13.01 -20.57 2.12
N GLU A 109 -12.45 -19.41 2.48
CA GLU A 109 -12.70 -18.77 3.78
C GLU A 109 -14.17 -18.36 3.95
N LYS A 110 -14.78 -17.83 2.89
CA LYS A 110 -16.21 -17.45 2.89
C LYS A 110 -17.11 -18.66 3.07
N ASP A 111 -16.82 -19.76 2.39
CA ASP A 111 -17.61 -20.98 2.49
C ASP A 111 -17.46 -21.64 3.87
N CYS A 112 -16.25 -21.64 4.44
CA CYS A 112 -16.01 -22.10 5.82
C CYS A 112 -16.81 -21.29 6.85
N LYS A 113 -16.84 -19.95 6.71
CA LYS A 113 -17.65 -19.08 7.59
C LYS A 113 -19.14 -19.39 7.52
N LYS A 114 -19.68 -19.56 6.31
CA LYS A 114 -21.09 -19.93 6.11
C LYS A 114 -21.44 -21.27 6.75
N ILE A 115 -20.57 -22.27 6.63
CA ILE A 115 -20.78 -23.58 7.26
C ILE A 115 -20.81 -23.44 8.79
N ASN A 116 -19.88 -22.68 9.37
CA ASN A 116 -19.84 -22.46 10.81
C ASN A 116 -21.08 -21.70 11.32
N GLU A 117 -21.55 -20.69 10.58
CA GLU A 117 -22.79 -19.98 10.89
C GLU A 117 -24.02 -20.90 10.83
N ALA A 118 -24.12 -21.73 9.78
CA ALA A 118 -25.20 -22.71 9.65
C ALA A 118 -25.20 -23.74 10.79
N ASN A 119 -24.02 -24.20 11.22
CA ASN A 119 -23.87 -25.16 12.31
C ASN A 119 -24.16 -24.55 13.69
N ASN A 120 -23.90 -23.25 13.89
CA ASN A 120 -24.20 -22.54 15.14
C ASN A 120 -25.69 -22.17 15.29
N ILE A 121 -26.49 -22.25 14.22
CA ILE A 121 -27.94 -21.98 14.25
C ILE A 121 -28.74 -23.22 14.67
N VAL A 122 -28.16 -24.42 14.61
CA VAL A 122 -28.81 -25.64 15.14
C VAL A 122 -28.55 -25.68 16.65
N PRO A 123 -29.55 -25.43 17.53
CA PRO A 123 -29.33 -25.55 18.96
C PRO A 123 -29.06 -27.03 19.27
N ASN A 124 -28.12 -27.30 20.18
CA ASN A 124 -28.00 -28.61 20.82
C ASN A 124 -29.37 -28.96 21.44
N ALA A 125 -30.13 -29.80 20.75
CA ALA A 125 -31.37 -30.41 21.24
C ALA A 125 -31.04 -31.52 22.24
#